data_AF-A0A520X9G5-F1
#
_entry.id   AF-A0A520X9G5-F1
#
_cell.length_a   1.000
_cell.length_b   1.000
_cell.length_c   1.000
_cell.angle_alpha   90.00
_cell.angle_beta   90.00
_cell.angle_gamma   90.00
#
_symmetry.space_group_name_H-M   'P 1'
#
loop_
_entity.id
_entity.type
_entity.pdbx_description
1 polymer ?
#
loop_
_entity_poly.entity_id
_entity_poly.type
_entity_poly.pdbx_seq_one_letter_code
_entity_poly.pdbx_strand_id
1 'polypeptide(L)'
;MANHKSAEKRARQTKKRTERNTGSLSKMKTGIKKFKAAVAENDKEKVALLFNANVSYIMQLAAKKIIHKNNASRKVSALAKLKNTIKL
;
A
#
# COMPACT_ATOMS: atom_id res chain seq x y z
N MET A 1 -3.42 -13.53 -28.24
CA MET A 1 -4.39 -12.84 -29.10
C MET A 1 -5.80 -13.10 -28.55
N ALA A 2 -6.66 -12.10 -28.47
CA ALA A 2 -8.01 -12.27 -27.92
C ALA A 2 -8.94 -12.79 -29.02
N ASN A 3 -8.97 -14.11 -29.21
CA ASN A 3 -9.63 -14.74 -30.37
C ASN A 3 -11.16 -14.78 -30.26
N HIS A 4 -11.73 -14.39 -29.12
CA HIS A 4 -13.17 -14.33 -28.87
C HIS A 4 -13.59 -12.93 -28.39
N LYS A 5 -14.80 -12.48 -28.74
CA LYS A 5 -15.36 -11.18 -28.30
C LYS A 5 -15.35 -11.01 -26.78
N SER A 6 -15.57 -12.10 -26.03
CA SER A 6 -15.49 -12.12 -24.58
C SER A 6 -14.07 -11.86 -24.07
N ALA A 7 -13.06 -12.45 -24.70
CA ALA A 7 -11.65 -12.26 -24.36
C ALA A 7 -11.20 -10.81 -24.64
N GLU A 8 -11.64 -10.22 -25.75
CA GLU A 8 -11.31 -8.83 -26.09
C GLU A 8 -11.91 -7.85 -25.06
N LYS A 9 -13.17 -8.08 -24.65
CA LYS A 9 -13.81 -7.33 -23.56
C LYS A 9 -13.03 -7.47 -22.25
N ARG A 10 -12.57 -8.68 -21.90
CA ARG A 10 -11.76 -8.91 -20.69
C ARG A 10 -10.43 -8.16 -20.77
N ALA A 11 -9.75 -8.17 -21.91
CA ALA A 11 -8.49 -7.44 -22.11
C ALA A 11 -8.68 -5.92 -21.85
N ARG A 12 -9.73 -5.31 -22.40
CA ARG A 12 -10.06 -3.90 -22.15
C ARG A 12 -10.35 -3.61 -20.67
N GLN A 13 -11.11 -4.48 -20.00
CA GLN A 13 -11.39 -4.34 -18.56
C GLN A 13 -10.14 -4.49 -17.69
N THR A 14 -9.25 -5.42 -18.04
CA THR A 14 -8.00 -5.66 -17.34
C THR A 14 -7.11 -4.42 -17.39
N LYS A 15 -6.93 -3.80 -18.57
CA LYS A 15 -6.14 -2.57 -18.71
C LYS A 15 -6.57 -1.48 -17.73
N LYS A 16 -7.87 -1.16 -17.70
CA LYS A 16 -8.45 -0.16 -16.78
C LYS A 16 -8.25 -0.52 -15.30
N ARG A 17 -8.40 -1.80 -14.94
CA ARG A 17 -8.19 -2.27 -13.55
C ARG A 17 -6.71 -2.18 -13.15
N THR A 18 -5.81 -2.57 -14.05
CA THR A 18 -4.36 -2.53 -13.84
C THR A 18 -3.89 -1.10 -13.62
N GLU A 19 -4.27 -0.14 -14.47
CA GLU A 19 -3.88 1.28 -14.32
C GLU A 19 -4.25 1.84 -12.94
N ARG A 20 -5.49 1.62 -12.50
CA ARG A 20 -5.97 2.06 -11.17
C ARG A 20 -5.22 1.38 -10.02
N ASN A 21 -5.00 0.07 -10.14
CA ASN A 21 -4.34 -0.70 -9.07
C ASN A 21 -2.86 -0.34 -8.98
N THR A 22 -2.18 -0.13 -10.10
CA THR A 22 -0.80 0.33 -10.15
C THR A 22 -0.63 1.67 -9.43
N GLY A 23 -1.50 2.65 -9.72
CA GLY A 23 -1.47 3.94 -8.99
C GLY A 23 -1.67 3.78 -7.48
N SER A 24 -2.60 2.91 -7.08
CA SER A 24 -2.90 2.63 -5.68
C SER A 24 -1.71 1.99 -4.95
N LEU A 25 -1.06 1.01 -5.60
CA LEU A 25 0.11 0.31 -5.08
C LEU A 25 1.36 1.22 -5.03
N SER A 26 1.56 2.08 -6.03
CA SER A 26 2.65 3.04 -6.04
C SER A 26 2.53 4.04 -4.89
N LYS A 27 1.32 4.59 -4.66
CA LYS A 27 1.07 5.46 -3.49
C LYS A 27 1.40 4.78 -2.17
N MET A 28 1.03 3.50 -2.01
CA MET A 28 1.36 2.72 -0.80
C MET A 28 2.88 2.59 -0.63
N LYS A 29 3.61 2.24 -1.70
CA LYS A 29 5.07 2.10 -1.65
C LYS A 29 5.74 3.43 -1.30
N THR A 30 5.28 4.54 -1.88
CA THR A 30 5.79 5.87 -1.58
C THR A 30 5.53 6.28 -0.13
N GLY A 31 4.34 6.01 0.41
CA GLY A 31 4.02 6.28 1.81
C GLY A 31 4.93 5.51 2.78
N ILE A 32 5.20 4.24 2.49
CA ILE A 32 6.14 3.42 3.26
C ILE A 32 7.56 3.96 3.16
N LYS A 33 8.00 4.42 1.98
CA LYS A 33 9.34 5.03 1.80
C LYS A 33 9.47 6.32 2.63
N LYS A 34 8.46 7.19 2.63
CA LYS A 34 8.43 8.40 3.45
C LYS A 34 8.48 8.10 4.95
N PHE A 35 7.73 7.09 5.40
CA PHE A 35 7.79 6.64 6.79
C PHE A 35 9.20 6.19 7.19
N LYS A 36 9.85 5.36 6.35
CA LYS A 36 11.22 4.90 6.62
C LYS A 36 12.24 6.05 6.67
N ALA A 37 12.07 7.07 5.83
CA ALA A 37 12.91 8.26 5.88
C ALA A 37 12.72 9.04 7.19
N ALA A 38 11.48 9.29 7.61
CA ALA A 38 11.19 9.96 8.88
C ALA A 38 11.71 9.17 10.10
N VAL A 39 11.67 7.84 10.03
CA VAL A 39 12.27 6.95 11.04
C VAL A 39 13.79 7.16 11.08
N ALA A 40 14.47 7.22 9.94
CA ALA A 40 15.92 7.45 9.89
C ALA A 40 16.31 8.85 10.43
N GLU A 41 15.44 9.84 10.27
CA GLU A 41 15.61 11.21 10.78
C GLU A 41 15.25 11.37 12.28
N ASN A 42 14.73 10.31 12.95
CA ASN A 42 14.28 10.32 14.35
C ASN A 42 13.19 11.37 14.69
N ASP A 43 12.42 11.82 13.71
CA ASP A 43 11.32 12.78 13.92
C ASP A 43 10.07 12.07 14.47
N LYS A 44 9.90 12.08 15.80
CA LYS A 44 8.86 11.34 16.51
C LYS A 44 7.43 11.74 16.09
N GLU A 45 7.19 13.03 15.87
CA GLU A 45 5.87 13.54 15.51
C GLU A 45 5.49 13.14 14.08
N LYS A 46 6.41 13.33 13.13
CA LYS A 46 6.19 12.90 11.74
C LYS A 46 6.01 11.39 11.64
N VAL A 47 6.77 10.60 12.41
CA VAL A 47 6.63 9.14 12.45
C VAL A 47 5.23 8.73 12.93
N ALA A 48 4.70 9.36 13.99
CA ALA A 48 3.37 9.04 14.50
C ALA A 48 2.27 9.35 13.47
N LEU A 49 2.32 10.54 12.85
CA LEU A 49 1.38 10.95 11.82
C LEU A 49 1.42 10.04 10.58
N LEU A 50 2.63 9.78 10.07
CA LEU A 50 2.83 8.93 8.90
C LEU A 50 2.44 7.47 9.18
N PHE A 51 2.65 6.97 10.40
CA PHE A 51 2.23 5.62 10.77
C PHE A 51 0.71 5.47 10.64
N ASN A 52 -0.06 6.36 11.26
CA ASN A 52 -1.52 6.32 11.23
C ASN A 52 -2.07 6.41 9.79
N ALA A 53 -1.53 7.33 9.00
CA ALA A 53 -1.90 7.49 7.59
C ALA A 53 -1.59 6.24 6.75
N ASN A 54 -0.40 5.64 6.93
CA ASN A 54 0.00 4.44 6.20
C ASN A 54 -0.84 3.21 6.60
N VAL A 55 -1.10 3.01 7.89
CA VAL A 55 -1.94 1.89 8.38
C VAL A 55 -3.35 1.98 7.79
N SER A 56 -3.97 3.17 7.87
CA SER A 56 -5.30 3.40 7.30
C SER A 56 -5.33 3.09 5.79
N TYR A 57 -4.35 3.61 5.04
CA TYR A 57 -4.29 3.38 3.59
C TYR A 57 -4.06 1.91 3.23
N ILE A 58 -3.18 1.20 3.93
CA ILE A 58 -2.92 -0.24 3.71
C ILE A 58 -4.20 -1.05 3.95
N MET A 59 -4.93 -0.77 5.04
CA MET A 59 -6.18 -1.46 5.34
C MET A 59 -7.28 -1.14 4.34
N GLN A 60 -7.34 0.09 3.82
CA GLN A 60 -8.25 0.46 2.74
C GLN A 60 -7.97 -0.34 1.46
N LEU A 61 -6.70 -0.57 1.10
CA LEU A 61 -6.34 -1.39 -0.06
C LEU A 61 -6.70 -2.87 0.13
N ALA A 62 -6.62 -3.36 1.35
CA ALA A 62 -7.07 -4.71 1.70
C ALA A 62 -8.59 -4.85 1.58
N ALA A 63 -9.35 -3.88 2.07
CA ALA A 63 -10.81 -3.83 1.93
C ALA A 63 -11.25 -3.81 0.46
N LYS A 64 -10.52 -3.06 -0.39
CA LYS A 64 -10.73 -3.04 -1.85
C LYS A 64 -10.23 -4.28 -2.58
N LYS A 65 -9.71 -5.28 -1.87
CA LYS A 65 -9.12 -6.52 -2.42
C LYS A 65 -7.97 -6.27 -3.42
N ILE A 66 -7.30 -5.12 -3.33
CA ILE A 66 -6.12 -4.81 -4.16
C ILE A 66 -4.90 -5.55 -3.61
N ILE A 67 -4.82 -5.71 -2.30
CA ILE A 67 -3.82 -6.55 -1.62
C ILE A 67 -4.53 -7.57 -0.73
N HIS A 68 -3.90 -8.74 -0.53
CA HIS A 68 -4.45 -9.75 0.38
C HIS A 68 -4.38 -9.29 1.84
N LYS A 69 -5.37 -9.67 2.67
CA LYS A 69 -5.44 -9.34 4.10
C LYS A 69 -4.16 -9.72 4.87
N ASN A 70 -3.57 -10.87 4.56
CA ASN A 70 -2.31 -11.30 5.19
C ASN A 70 -1.11 -10.44 4.74
N ASN A 71 -1.13 -9.90 3.51
CA ASN A 71 -0.09 -8.98 3.06
C ASN A 71 -0.23 -7.63 3.78
N ALA A 72 -1.46 -7.12 3.92
CA ALA A 72 -1.74 -5.92 4.69
C ALA A 72 -1.30 -6.06 6.16
N SER A 73 -1.70 -7.16 6.82
CA SER A 73 -1.33 -7.46 8.21
C SER A 73 0.20 -7.55 8.39
N ARG A 74 0.90 -8.27 7.50
CA ARG A 74 2.37 -8.34 7.52
C ARG A 74 3.02 -6.95 7.40
N LYS A 75 2.52 -6.10 6.50
CA LYS A 75 3.04 -4.73 6.32
C LYS A 75 2.81 -3.86 7.55
N VAL A 76 1.61 -3.90 8.14
CA VAL A 76 1.30 -3.14 9.36
C VAL A 76 2.16 -3.61 10.53
N SER A 77 2.32 -4.93 10.72
CA SER A 77 3.21 -5.47 11.74
C SER A 77 4.66 -5.00 11.55
N ALA A 78 5.17 -5.02 10.31
CA ALA A 78 6.52 -4.54 10.01
C ALA A 78 6.71 -3.05 10.32
N LEU A 79 5.72 -2.20 9.98
CA LEU A 79 5.76 -0.77 10.29
C LEU A 79 5.69 -0.52 11.80
N ALA A 80 4.86 -1.27 12.52
CA ALA A 80 4.73 -1.15 13.98
C ALA A 80 6.03 -1.52 14.69
N LYS A 81 6.69 -2.61 14.25
CA LYS A 81 8.02 -2.97 14.76
C LYS A 81 9.03 -1.85 14.56
N LEU A 82 9.06 -1.24 13.38
CA LEU A 82 9.98 -0.14 13.07
C LEU A 82 9.67 1.14 13.85
N LYS A 83 8.39 1.44 14.12
CA LYS A 83 8.01 2.55 15.01
C LYS A 83 8.57 2.32 16.43
N ASN A 84 8.47 1.09 16.94
CA ASN A 84 8.89 0.76 18.30
C ASN A 84 10.40 0.86 18.51
N THR A 85 11.22 0.72 17.46
CA THR A 85 12.68 0.84 17.60
C THR A 85 13.12 2.26 17.96
N ILE A 86 12.34 3.28 17.61
CA ILE A 86 12.69 4.68 17.90
C ILE A 86 12.37 5.08 19.34
N LYS A 87 11.65 4.26 20.12
CA LYS A 87 11.13 4.58 21.46
C LYS A 87 10.56 6.01 21.51
N LEU A 88 9.24 6.12 21.32
CA LEU A 88 8.50 7.34 21.68
C LEU A 88 8.86 7.75 23.10
#